data_AF-A0A8T3D798-F1
#
_entry.id   AF-A0A8T3D798-F1
#
_cell.length_a   1.000
_cell.length_b   1.000
_cell.length_c   1.000
_cell.angle_alpha   90.00
_cell.angle_beta   90.00
_cell.angle_gamma   90.00
#
_symmetry.space_group_name_H-M   'P 1'
#
loop_
_entity.id
_entity.type
_entity.pdbx_description
1 polymer ?
#
loop_
_entity_poly.entity_id
_entity_poly.type
_entity_poly.pdbx_seq_one_letter_code
_entity_poly.pdbx_strand_id
1 'polypeptide(L)'
;MAEATGDGVLAPLPGRCGFYVEKKRRYCKMIVASGKKFCGEHANVDQDGERKRIPCPLDPKHTVFEDSLAKHLKKCNSREKPQPVYYVKNINAGSQDEDDIPINEVPLADRAKEELDLLIKKLKKAVHGLTSKHEERILSHPALNEALSDPKMGMLHSNTLSNRYITSF
;
A
#
# COMPACT_ATOMS: atom_id res chain seq x y z
N MET A 1 54.57 3.85 -23.48
CA MET A 1 53.34 4.66 -23.53
C MET A 1 52.82 4.75 -22.11
N ALA A 2 52.70 5.96 -21.56
CA ALA A 2 52.34 6.15 -20.15
C ALA A 2 50.89 5.72 -19.92
N GLU A 3 50.67 4.74 -19.05
CA GLU A 3 49.33 4.39 -18.56
C GLU A 3 48.75 5.60 -17.83
N ALA A 4 47.70 6.20 -18.40
CA ALA A 4 46.93 7.23 -17.73
C ALA A 4 46.22 6.60 -16.52
N THR A 5 46.81 6.75 -15.34
CA THR A 5 46.23 6.33 -14.07
C THR A 5 45.07 7.27 -13.74
N GLY A 6 43.85 6.88 -14.13
CA GLY A 6 42.65 7.63 -13.77
C GLY A 6 42.52 7.71 -12.24
N ASP A 7 42.40 8.92 -11.68
CA ASP A 7 42.30 9.20 -10.25
C ASP A 7 40.86 9.02 -9.69
N GLY A 8 39.89 8.78 -10.58
CA GLY A 8 38.48 8.69 -10.26
C GLY A 8 37.80 10.05 -10.03
N VAL A 9 38.50 11.17 -10.25
CA VAL A 9 38.01 12.54 -10.05
C VAL A 9 38.12 13.35 -11.35
N LEU A 10 39.31 13.42 -11.96
CA LEU A 10 39.55 14.05 -13.26
C LEU A 10 39.35 13.07 -14.41
N ALA A 11 39.66 11.79 -14.20
CA ALA A 11 39.43 10.73 -15.16
C ALA A 11 38.91 9.45 -14.47
N PRO A 12 38.09 8.63 -15.16
CA PRO A 12 37.62 7.37 -14.60
C PRO A 12 38.78 6.39 -14.39
N LEU A 13 38.72 5.66 -13.29
CA LEU A 13 39.67 4.59 -12.98
C LEU A 13 39.63 3.50 -14.08
N PRO A 14 40.77 2.86 -14.40
CA PRO A 14 40.80 1.75 -15.36
C PRO A 14 39.80 0.64 -14.99
N GLY A 15 39.01 0.19 -15.98
CA GLY A 15 37.97 -0.84 -15.75
C GLY A 15 36.83 -0.39 -14.84
N ARG A 16 36.63 0.93 -14.66
CA ARG A 16 35.48 1.52 -13.96
C ARG A 16 34.63 2.37 -14.89
N CYS A 17 33.40 2.59 -14.45
CA CYS A 17 32.37 3.31 -15.19
C CYS A 17 32.80 4.77 -15.49
N GLY A 18 32.72 5.16 -16.77
CA GLY A 18 33.05 6.51 -17.24
C GLY A 18 32.06 7.62 -16.87
N PHE A 19 30.97 7.30 -16.17
CA PHE A 19 29.93 8.28 -15.82
C PHE A 19 30.38 9.22 -14.70
N TYR A 20 30.30 10.53 -14.93
CA TYR A 20 30.61 11.56 -13.92
C TYR A 20 29.38 11.88 -13.07
N VAL A 21 29.48 11.68 -11.76
CA VAL A 21 28.38 11.96 -10.83
C VAL A 21 28.54 13.38 -10.30
N GLU A 22 27.87 14.35 -10.93
CA GLU A 22 27.98 15.78 -10.59
C GLU A 22 27.78 16.06 -9.10
N LYS A 23 26.73 15.48 -8.49
CA LYS A 23 26.43 15.63 -7.05
C LYS A 23 27.57 15.18 -6.13
N LYS A 24 28.40 14.23 -6.58
CA LYS A 24 29.52 13.66 -5.81
C LYS A 24 30.89 14.14 -6.33
N ARG A 25 30.90 14.98 -7.37
CA ARG A 25 32.09 15.54 -8.03
C ARG A 25 33.18 14.50 -8.33
N ARG A 26 32.78 13.32 -8.79
CA ARG A 26 33.69 12.19 -9.09
C ARG A 26 33.09 11.23 -10.11
N TYR A 27 33.95 10.43 -10.73
CA TYR A 27 33.53 9.33 -11.59
C TYR A 27 32.94 8.17 -10.78
N CYS A 28 32.02 7.44 -11.42
CA CYS A 28 31.41 6.25 -10.87
C CYS A 28 32.46 5.15 -10.68
N LYS A 29 32.58 4.61 -9.46
CA LYS A 29 33.57 3.58 -9.09
C LYS A 29 33.09 2.15 -9.39
N MET A 30 31.96 2.00 -10.09
CA MET A 30 31.39 0.69 -10.39
C MET A 30 32.15 0.01 -11.53
N ILE A 31 32.29 -1.31 -11.47
CA ILE A 31 32.98 -2.11 -12.47
C ILE A 31 32.16 -2.18 -13.76
N VAL A 32 32.83 -2.11 -14.90
CA VAL A 32 32.25 -2.27 -16.24
C VAL A 32 32.41 -3.70 -16.71
N ALA A 33 31.41 -4.20 -17.45
CA ALA A 33 31.56 -5.45 -18.19
C ALA A 33 32.58 -5.28 -19.33
N SER A 34 33.28 -6.35 -19.70
CA SER A 34 34.27 -6.34 -20.78
C SER A 34 33.71 -5.72 -22.05
N GLY A 35 34.41 -4.71 -22.58
CA GLY A 35 34.03 -3.97 -23.79
C GLY A 35 32.99 -2.86 -23.61
N LYS A 36 32.50 -2.59 -22.39
CA LYS A 36 31.56 -1.49 -22.11
C LYS A 36 32.22 -0.30 -21.40
N LYS A 37 31.69 0.91 -21.62
CA LYS A 37 32.17 2.16 -20.99
C LYS A 37 31.48 2.53 -19.67
N PHE A 38 30.27 2.02 -19.43
CA PHE A 38 29.45 2.34 -18.25
C PHE A 38 28.95 1.08 -17.52
N CYS A 39 28.79 1.16 -16.20
CA CYS A 39 28.26 0.07 -15.37
C CYS A 39 26.77 -0.18 -15.65
N GLY A 40 26.19 -1.29 -15.17
CA GLY A 40 24.79 -1.64 -15.42
C GLY A 40 23.77 -0.52 -15.16
N GLU A 41 23.97 0.25 -14.10
CA GLU A 41 23.12 1.39 -13.74
C GLU A 41 23.27 2.59 -14.71
N HIS A 42 24.48 2.85 -15.19
CA HIS A 42 24.77 3.99 -16.06
C HIS A 42 24.86 3.63 -17.56
N ALA A 43 24.79 2.35 -17.90
CA ALA A 43 24.83 1.85 -19.29
C ALA A 43 23.62 2.30 -20.11
N ASN A 44 22.52 2.63 -19.41
CA ASN A 44 21.32 3.15 -20.04
C ASN A 44 21.33 4.68 -20.17
N VAL A 45 22.29 5.41 -19.60
CA VAL A 45 22.22 6.88 -19.57
C VAL A 45 22.34 7.50 -20.97
N ASP A 46 23.14 6.91 -21.86
CA ASP A 46 23.21 7.33 -23.26
C ASP A 46 21.94 6.99 -24.06
N GLN A 47 21.08 6.08 -23.56
CA GLN A 47 19.82 5.70 -24.21
C GLN A 47 18.58 6.34 -23.56
N ASP A 48 18.62 6.64 -22.26
CA ASP A 48 17.49 7.21 -21.51
C ASP A 48 17.33 8.71 -21.76
N GLY A 49 18.39 9.41 -22.20
CA GLY A 49 18.32 10.81 -22.61
C GLY A 49 17.49 11.03 -23.89
N GLU A 50 17.39 10.02 -24.77
CA GLU A 50 16.62 10.09 -26.01
C GLU A 50 15.18 9.55 -25.86
N ARG A 51 14.91 8.80 -24.78
CA ARG A 51 13.59 8.20 -24.56
C ARG A 51 12.60 9.21 -24.01
N LYS A 52 11.65 9.61 -24.86
CA LYS A 52 10.55 10.47 -24.48
C LYS A 52 9.65 9.80 -23.43
N ARG A 53 9.50 10.46 -22.28
CA ARG A 53 8.52 10.10 -21.25
C ARG A 53 7.23 10.89 -21.46
N ILE A 54 6.11 10.21 -21.37
CA ILE A 54 4.77 10.78 -21.49
C ILE A 54 3.97 10.47 -20.21
N PRO A 55 3.00 11.31 -19.81
CA PRO A 55 2.07 10.95 -18.74
C PRO A 55 1.28 9.70 -19.15
N CYS A 56 0.95 8.85 -18.18
CA CYS A 56 0.16 7.66 -18.45
C CYS A 56 -1.27 8.04 -18.87
N PRO A 57 -1.82 7.45 -19.95
CA PRO A 57 -3.20 7.70 -20.38
C PRO A 57 -4.27 7.26 -19.38
N LEU A 58 -3.96 6.30 -18.49
CA LEU A 58 -4.89 5.80 -17.48
C LEU A 58 -4.86 6.61 -16.17
N ASP A 59 -3.74 7.27 -15.89
CA ASP A 59 -3.59 8.12 -14.71
C ASP A 59 -2.44 9.12 -14.92
N PRO A 60 -2.74 10.43 -15.05
CA PRO A 60 -1.72 11.45 -15.24
C PRO A 60 -0.73 11.59 -14.07
N LYS A 61 -0.97 10.96 -12.91
CA LYS A 61 -0.09 11.03 -11.73
C LYS A 61 1.26 10.33 -11.92
N HIS A 62 1.44 9.51 -12.95
CA HIS A 62 2.72 8.89 -13.27
C HIS A 62 3.09 8.99 -14.75
N THR A 63 4.40 8.86 -15.03
CA THR A 63 4.95 8.93 -16.38
C THR A 63 5.53 7.59 -16.83
N VAL A 64 5.51 7.35 -18.14
CA VAL A 64 5.97 6.12 -18.77
C VAL A 64 6.73 6.46 -20.04
N PHE A 65 7.64 5.58 -20.46
CA PHE A 65 8.29 5.76 -21.75
C PHE A 65 7.31 5.51 -22.90
N GLU A 66 7.37 6.35 -23.92
CA GLU A 66 6.51 6.27 -25.10
C GLU A 66 6.65 4.90 -25.80
N ASP A 67 7.87 4.40 -25.93
CA ASP A 67 8.19 3.08 -26.51
C ASP A 67 7.62 1.89 -25.71
N SER A 68 7.35 2.09 -24.42
CA SER A 68 6.95 1.07 -23.47
C SER A 68 5.48 1.21 -23.04
N LEU A 69 4.74 2.17 -23.63
CA LEU A 69 3.36 2.45 -23.29
C LEU A 69 2.47 1.20 -23.43
N ALA A 70 2.57 0.48 -24.55
CA ALA A 70 1.76 -0.72 -24.79
C ALA A 70 1.99 -1.83 -23.73
N LYS A 71 3.24 -1.99 -23.26
CA LYS A 71 3.58 -2.93 -22.18
C LYS A 71 3.08 -2.41 -20.84
N HIS A 72 3.20 -1.11 -20.60
CA HIS A 72 2.72 -0.46 -19.38
C HIS A 72 1.21 -0.61 -19.21
N LEU A 73 0.40 -0.32 -20.24
CA LEU A 73 -1.07 -0.39 -20.18
C LEU A 73 -1.57 -1.77 -19.73
N LYS A 74 -0.84 -2.84 -20.05
CA LYS A 74 -1.18 -4.22 -19.62
C LYS A 74 -0.95 -4.49 -18.13
N LYS A 75 -0.12 -3.71 -17.45
CA LYS A 75 0.27 -3.90 -16.04
C LYS A 75 0.02 -2.66 -15.17
N CYS A 76 -0.57 -1.61 -15.73
CA CYS A 76 -0.83 -0.37 -15.02
C CYS A 76 -1.80 -0.65 -13.84
N ASN A 77 -1.47 -0.12 -12.67
CA ASN A 77 -2.33 -0.24 -11.49
C ASN A 77 -3.65 0.52 -11.65
N SER A 78 -3.62 1.63 -12.41
CA SER A 78 -4.79 2.45 -12.70
C SER A 78 -5.71 1.84 -13.76
N ARG A 79 -5.36 0.68 -14.31
CA ARG A 79 -6.27 -0.08 -15.18
C ARG A 79 -7.41 -0.67 -14.35
N GLU A 80 -8.64 -0.43 -14.78
CA GLU A 80 -9.82 -1.08 -14.23
C GLU A 80 -9.68 -2.59 -14.32
N LYS A 81 -9.69 -3.25 -13.16
CA LYS A 81 -9.68 -4.71 -13.08
C LYS A 81 -11.14 -5.17 -13.14
N PRO A 82 -11.45 -6.24 -13.90
CA PRO A 82 -12.78 -6.83 -13.85
C PRO A 82 -13.08 -7.20 -12.40
N GLN A 83 -14.15 -6.62 -11.88
CA GLN A 83 -14.63 -6.93 -10.54
C GLN A 83 -15.20 -8.37 -10.57
N PRO A 84 -14.97 -9.19 -9.54
CA PRO A 84 -15.59 -10.50 -9.44
C PRO A 84 -17.13 -10.40 -9.40
N VAL A 85 -17.83 -11.46 -9.81
CA VAL A 85 -19.32 -11.51 -9.83
C VAL A 85 -19.93 -11.26 -8.44
N TYR A 86 -19.22 -11.60 -7.38
CA TYR A 86 -19.65 -11.40 -6.00
C TYR A 86 -19.29 -10.00 -5.44
N TYR A 87 -18.66 -9.12 -6.23
CA TYR A 87 -18.38 -7.76 -5.80
C TYR A 87 -19.62 -6.88 -6.00
N VAL A 88 -20.15 -6.37 -4.90
CA VAL A 88 -21.17 -5.33 -4.89
C VAL A 88 -20.57 -4.10 -4.21
N LYS A 89 -20.41 -3.02 -4.97
CA LYS A 89 -19.89 -1.76 -4.46
C LYS A 89 -20.80 -1.25 -3.34
N ASN A 90 -20.20 -0.85 -2.22
CA ASN A 90 -20.92 -0.28 -1.06
C ASN A 90 -21.95 -1.20 -0.38
N ILE A 91 -21.83 -2.53 -0.52
CA ILE A 91 -22.77 -3.48 0.14
C ILE A 91 -22.84 -3.33 1.67
N ASN A 92 -21.76 -2.85 2.30
CA ASN A 92 -21.68 -2.61 3.76
C ASN A 92 -21.71 -1.13 4.14
N ALA A 93 -22.07 -0.23 3.22
CA ALA A 93 -22.00 1.21 3.48
C ALA A 93 -23.18 1.75 4.34
N GLY A 94 -24.09 0.88 4.79
CA GLY A 94 -25.33 1.31 5.44
C GLY A 94 -26.35 1.88 4.46
N SER A 95 -27.49 2.37 4.97
CA SER A 95 -28.48 3.10 4.17
C SER A 95 -28.01 4.51 3.91
N GLN A 96 -28.06 4.96 2.65
CA GLN A 96 -27.72 6.34 2.27
C GLN A 96 -28.61 7.39 2.98
N ASP A 97 -29.80 6.99 3.43
CA ASP A 97 -30.75 7.85 4.12
C ASP A 97 -30.30 8.29 5.53
N GLU A 98 -29.29 7.65 6.12
CA GLU A 98 -28.75 8.06 7.44
C GLU A 98 -27.76 9.23 7.35
N ASP A 99 -27.10 9.42 6.19
CA ASP A 99 -26.08 10.45 6.00
C ASP A 99 -26.68 11.87 5.87
N ASP A 100 -27.98 11.99 5.58
CA ASP A 100 -28.67 13.27 5.36
C ASP A 100 -29.39 13.83 6.60
N ILE A 101 -29.33 13.14 7.75
CA ILE A 101 -29.85 13.68 9.01
C ILE A 101 -28.77 14.58 9.61
N PRO A 102 -29.02 15.90 9.82
CA PRO A 102 -28.07 16.75 10.51
C PRO A 102 -27.87 16.24 11.95
N ILE A 103 -26.76 15.54 12.20
CA ILE A 103 -26.38 15.12 13.54
C ILE A 103 -25.88 16.37 14.26
N ASN A 104 -26.67 16.86 15.22
CA ASN A 104 -26.28 17.96 16.09
C ASN A 104 -25.31 17.44 17.18
N GLU A 105 -24.06 17.23 16.78
CA GLU A 105 -23.00 16.80 17.68
C GLU A 105 -22.61 17.92 18.63
N VAL A 106 -22.58 17.62 19.93
CA VAL A 106 -22.12 18.55 20.96
C VAL A 106 -20.97 17.90 21.72
N PRO A 107 -19.84 18.61 21.93
CA PRO A 107 -18.74 18.10 22.73
C PRO A 107 -19.19 17.67 24.12
N LEU A 108 -18.64 16.55 24.61
CA LEU A 108 -18.91 16.07 25.97
C LEU A 108 -18.55 17.10 27.05
N ALA A 109 -17.54 17.95 26.79
CA ALA A 109 -17.10 19.00 27.71
C ALA A 109 -18.15 20.10 27.91
N ASP A 110 -19.05 20.30 26.95
CA ASP A 110 -20.11 21.31 27.02
C ASP A 110 -21.35 20.79 27.76
N ARG A 111 -21.33 19.54 28.23
CA ARG A 111 -22.41 18.94 29.01
C ARG A 111 -22.19 19.10 30.50
N ALA A 112 -23.29 19.33 31.23
CA ALA A 112 -23.26 19.41 32.68
C ALA A 112 -22.93 18.03 33.27
N LYS A 113 -22.14 18.00 34.35
CA LYS A 113 -21.77 16.76 35.03
C LYS A 113 -22.99 15.99 35.52
N GLU A 114 -24.00 16.71 36.01
CA GLU A 114 -25.25 16.17 36.51
C GLU A 114 -26.03 15.44 35.40
N GLU A 115 -25.99 15.96 34.17
CA GLU A 115 -26.62 15.36 32.99
C GLU A 115 -25.94 14.03 32.64
N LEU A 116 -24.60 14.01 32.63
CA LEU A 116 -23.80 12.80 32.38
C LEU A 116 -24.03 11.75 33.47
N ASP A 117 -24.09 12.15 34.74
CA ASP A 117 -24.36 11.26 35.87
C ASP A 117 -25.75 10.62 35.78
N LEU A 118 -26.76 11.39 35.34
CA LEU A 118 -28.11 10.87 35.09
C LEU A 118 -28.13 9.88 33.93
N LEU A 119 -27.41 10.16 32.84
CA LEU A 119 -27.28 9.24 31.71
C LEU A 119 -26.64 7.92 32.15
N ILE A 120 -25.54 7.98 32.91
CA ILE A 120 -24.85 6.79 33.45
C ILE A 120 -25.81 5.96 34.31
N LYS A 121 -26.59 6.61 35.19
CA LYS A 121 -27.60 5.91 36.01
C LYS A 121 -28.65 5.21 35.15
N LYS A 122 -29.15 5.86 34.09
CA LYS A 122 -30.12 5.27 33.15
C LYS A 122 -29.52 4.04 32.45
N LEU A 123 -28.29 4.15 31.94
CA LEU A 123 -27.60 3.04 31.27
C LEU A 123 -27.40 1.86 32.23
N LYS A 124 -26.87 2.09 33.42
CA LYS A 124 -26.70 1.04 34.43
C LYS A 124 -28.02 0.34 34.78
N LYS A 125 -29.10 1.10 34.91
CA LYS A 125 -30.44 0.55 35.16
C LYS A 125 -30.96 -0.28 33.98
N ALA A 126 -30.79 0.20 32.75
CA ALA A 126 -31.22 -0.52 31.54
C ALA A 126 -30.46 -1.84 31.37
N VAL A 127 -29.17 -1.84 31.66
CA VAL A 127 -28.29 -3.02 31.53
C VAL A 127 -28.54 -4.04 32.65
N HIS A 128 -29.00 -3.62 33.83
CA HIS A 128 -29.21 -4.52 34.98
C HIS A 128 -30.16 -5.70 34.71
N GLY A 129 -31.07 -5.57 33.73
CA GLY A 129 -31.98 -6.65 33.30
C GLY A 129 -31.58 -7.36 32.00
N LEU A 130 -30.50 -6.92 31.33
CA LEU A 130 -30.00 -7.53 30.11
C LEU A 130 -29.07 -8.69 30.47
N THR A 131 -29.65 -9.79 30.94
CA THR A 131 -28.91 -11.04 31.17
C THR A 131 -28.82 -11.85 29.87
N SER A 132 -28.30 -11.24 28.80
CA SER A 132 -27.97 -11.97 27.59
C SER A 132 -26.63 -12.67 27.80
N LYS A 133 -26.66 -13.95 28.20
CA LYS A 133 -25.49 -14.82 28.00
C LYS A 133 -25.30 -14.92 26.50
N HIS A 134 -24.32 -14.20 25.96
CA HIS A 134 -23.94 -14.37 24.57
C HIS A 134 -23.37 -15.78 24.44
N GLU A 135 -24.09 -16.65 23.76
CA GLU A 135 -23.58 -17.98 23.43
C GLU A 135 -22.56 -17.80 22.32
N GLU A 136 -21.29 -17.93 22.68
CA GLU A 136 -20.20 -17.84 21.72
C GLU A 136 -20.21 -19.11 20.86
N ARG A 137 -20.67 -18.98 19.62
CA ARG A 137 -20.72 -20.08 18.65
C ARG A 137 -19.70 -19.84 17.55
N ILE A 138 -18.59 -20.56 17.62
CA ILE A 138 -17.58 -20.55 16.56
C ILE A 138 -18.08 -21.44 15.42
N LEU A 139 -18.50 -20.81 14.34
CA LEU A 139 -18.87 -21.48 13.09
C LEU A 139 -17.65 -21.57 12.17
N SER A 140 -17.44 -22.72 11.54
CA SER A 140 -16.43 -22.88 10.48
C SER A 140 -17.08 -23.41 9.21
N HIS A 141 -16.65 -22.88 8.07
CA HIS A 141 -17.04 -23.40 6.77
C HIS A 141 -16.05 -24.50 6.34
N PRO A 142 -16.48 -25.62 5.71
CA PRO A 142 -15.57 -26.70 5.31
C PRO A 142 -14.35 -26.25 4.48
N ALA A 143 -14.51 -25.21 3.68
CA ALA A 143 -13.43 -24.60 2.89
C ALA A 143 -12.26 -24.04 3.74
N LEU A 144 -12.48 -23.78 5.03
CA LEU A 144 -11.47 -23.25 5.94
C LEU A 144 -10.73 -24.36 6.72
N ASN A 145 -11.22 -25.61 6.69
CA ASN A 145 -10.69 -26.68 7.54
C ASN A 145 -9.21 -26.98 7.27
N GLU A 146 -8.80 -27.01 6.01
CA GLU A 146 -7.40 -27.25 5.63
C GLU A 146 -6.47 -26.17 6.18
N ALA A 147 -6.84 -24.89 6.00
CA ALA A 147 -6.07 -23.75 6.48
C ALA A 147 -6.04 -23.65 8.01
N LEU A 148 -7.15 -23.96 8.68
CA LEU A 148 -7.25 -23.96 10.15
C LEU A 148 -6.46 -25.11 10.79
N SER A 149 -6.27 -26.21 10.05
CA SER A 149 -5.54 -27.39 10.52
C SER A 149 -4.03 -27.29 10.29
N ASP A 150 -3.54 -26.28 9.55
CA ASP A 150 -2.11 -26.06 9.32
C ASP A 150 -1.45 -25.42 10.56
N PRO A 151 -0.57 -26.13 11.29
CA PRO A 151 0.11 -25.60 12.48
C PRO A 151 1.04 -24.42 12.17
N LYS A 152 1.45 -24.21 10.92
CA LYS A 152 2.22 -23.02 10.50
C LYS A 152 1.37 -21.76 10.48
N MET A 153 0.06 -21.88 10.25
CA MET A 153 -0.87 -20.76 10.21
C MET A 153 -1.23 -20.25 11.61
N GLY A 154 -1.10 -21.08 12.66
CA GLY A 154 -1.38 -20.73 14.06
C GLY A 154 -0.58 -19.54 14.62
N MET A 155 0.61 -19.26 14.08
CA MET A 155 1.43 -18.10 14.51
C MET A 155 0.91 -16.74 13.99
N LEU A 156 0.05 -16.72 12.97
CA LEU A 156 -0.54 -15.49 12.41
C LEU A 156 -1.99 -15.25 12.90
N HIS A 157 -2.61 -16.23 13.56
CA HIS A 157 -4.03 -16.18 13.93
C HIS A 157 -4.34 -15.44 15.24
N SER A 158 -3.37 -15.29 16.15
CA SER A 158 -3.60 -14.54 17.41
C SER A 158 -3.89 -13.05 17.19
N ASN A 159 -3.46 -12.48 16.06
CA ASN A 159 -3.68 -11.06 15.73
C ASN A 159 -4.79 -10.81 14.70
N THR A 160 -5.29 -11.84 14.01
CA THR A 160 -6.26 -11.67 12.92
C THR A 160 -7.71 -11.95 13.32
N LEU A 161 -7.93 -12.76 14.36
CA LEU A 161 -9.28 -13.04 14.89
C LEU A 161 -9.81 -11.95 15.85
N SER A 162 -8.94 -11.09 16.39
CA SER A 162 -9.37 -10.00 17.27
C SER A 162 -10.05 -8.83 16.53
N ASN A 163 -10.07 -8.79 15.19
CA ASN A 163 -10.48 -7.57 14.48
C ASN A 163 -11.36 -7.75 13.24
N ARG A 164 -12.05 -8.89 13.10
CA ARG A 164 -13.10 -9.06 12.06
C ARG A 164 -14.29 -9.85 12.60
N TYR A 165 -15.11 -9.18 13.39
CA TYR A 165 -16.51 -9.56 13.54
C TYR A 165 -17.18 -9.37 12.17
N ILE A 166 -17.27 -10.43 11.38
CA ILE A 166 -18.26 -10.51 10.30
C ILE A 166 -19.55 -10.95 10.99
N THR A 167 -20.35 -9.99 11.42
CA THR A 167 -21.76 -10.21 11.72
C THR A 167 -22.47 -10.47 10.40
N SER A 168 -22.76 -11.72 10.09
CA SER A 168 -23.71 -12.08 9.04
C SER A 168 -25.12 -11.70 9.53
N PHE A 169 -25.78 -10.79 8.82
CA PHE A 169 -27.25 -10.65 8.82
C PHE A 169 -27.79 -11.34 7.57
#